data_AF-A0A2J7ZZ95-F1
#
_entry.id   AF-A0A2J7ZZ95-F1
#
_cell.length_a   1.000
_cell.length_b   1.000
_cell.length_c   1.000
_cell.angle_alpha   90.00
_cell.angle_beta   90.00
_cell.angle_gamma   90.00
#
_symmetry.space_group_name_H-M   'P 1'
#
loop_
_entity.id
_entity.type
_entity.pdbx_description
1 polymer ?
#
loop_
_entity_poly.entity_id
_entity_poly.type
_entity_poly.pdbx_seq_one_letter_code
_entity_poly.pdbx_strand_id
1 'polypeptide(L)' 'MVHAIACPQFAGFTVTMDNDHTGDDIGQGFSPADAFDKCSADPNCMGFNSNGWYKTSSTPNLASTGLCLYEKTQAGKLV' A
#
# COMPACT_ATOMS: atom_id res chain seq x y z
N MET A 1 17.77 -13.19 -14.61
CA MET A 1 16.29 -13.15 -14.59
C MET A 1 15.88 -12.11 -13.56
N VAL A 2 15.60 -10.87 -13.98
CA VAL A 2 15.00 -9.88 -13.07
C VAL A 2 13.53 -10.26 -12.93
N HIS A 3 13.16 -10.88 -11.81
CA HIS A 3 11.75 -10.99 -11.44
C HIS A 3 11.29 -9.57 -11.14
N ALA A 4 10.74 -8.89 -12.14
CA ALA A 4 9.97 -7.68 -11.90
C ALA A 4 8.80 -8.12 -11.02
N ILE A 5 8.80 -7.72 -9.75
CA ILE A 5 7.60 -7.78 -8.92
C ILE A 5 6.63 -6.82 -9.60
N ALA A 6 5.70 -7.38 -10.36
CA ALA A 6 4.64 -6.59 -10.95
C ALA A 6 3.79 -6.10 -9.78
N CYS A 7 3.79 -4.79 -9.53
CA CYS A 7 2.89 -4.18 -8.56
C CYS A 7 1.53 -3.96 -9.24
N PRO A 8 0.51 -4.80 -8.99
CA PRO A 8 -0.79 -4.63 -9.62
C PRO A 8 -1.42 -3.30 -9.20
N GLN A 9 -2.03 -2.61 -10.14
CA GLN A 9 -2.77 -1.39 -9.84
C GLN A 9 -4.08 -1.74 -9.11
N PHE A 10 -4.34 -1.08 -7.99
CA PHE A 10 -5.61 -1.14 -7.28
C PHE A 10 -6.39 0.16 -7.47
N ALA A 11 -7.70 0.06 -7.67
CA ALA A 11 -8.54 1.24 -7.90
C ALA A 11 -8.59 2.13 -6.65
N GLY A 12 -8.38 3.44 -6.81
CA GLY A 12 -8.37 4.38 -5.68
C GLY A 12 -7.07 4.38 -4.86
N PHE A 13 -6.00 3.79 -5.37
CA PHE A 13 -4.67 3.82 -4.77
C PHE A 13 -3.60 4.24 -5.79
N THR A 14 -2.58 4.96 -5.34
CA THR A 14 -1.35 5.20 -6.11
C THR A 14 -0.30 4.18 -5.70
N VAL A 15 0.34 3.53 -6.67
CA VAL A 15 1.38 2.53 -6.42
C VAL A 15 2.78 3.11 -6.62
N THR A 16 3.67 2.85 -5.66
CA THR A 16 5.11 3.16 -5.75
C THR A 16 5.90 1.87 -5.61
N MET A 17 6.75 1.57 -6.60
CA MET A 17 7.65 0.40 -6.58
C MET A 17 8.85 0.65 -5.66
N ASP A 18 9.40 -0.45 -5.15
CA ASP A 18 10.59 -0.48 -4.29
C ASP A 18 10.48 0.43 -3.06
N ASN A 19 9.29 0.46 -2.46
CA ASN A 19 8.95 1.42 -1.42
C ASN A 19 8.02 0.80 -0.38
N ASP A 20 8.15 1.22 0.88
CA ASP A 20 7.32 0.78 1.99
C ASP A 20 7.19 1.87 3.06
N HIS A 21 6.22 1.69 3.96
CA HIS A 21 6.09 2.46 5.18
C HIS A 21 6.10 1.50 6.40
N THR A 22 6.99 1.75 7.36
CA THR A 22 7.12 0.91 8.55
C THR A 22 6.27 1.45 9.70
N GLY A 23 5.55 0.58 10.40
CA GLY A 23 4.68 0.96 11.52
C GLY A 23 3.28 1.38 11.08
N ASP A 24 2.53 1.96 12.01
CA ASP A 24 1.13 2.39 11.83
C ASP A 24 0.20 1.27 11.35
N ASP A 25 0.56 0.02 11.65
CA ASP A 25 -0.15 -1.18 11.25
C ASP A 25 -1.51 -1.30 11.95
N ILE A 26 -2.58 -1.31 11.16
CA ILE A 26 -3.91 -1.70 11.62
C ILE A 26 -4.00 -3.23 11.68
N GLY A 27 -3.36 -3.90 10.71
CA GLY A 27 -3.28 -5.35 10.65
C GLY A 27 -2.61 -5.85 9.37
N GLN A 28 -2.67 -7.16 9.17
CA GLN A 28 -2.12 -7.83 7.99
C GLN A 28 -3.19 -8.68 7.29
N GLY A 29 -3.31 -8.51 5.97
CA GLY A 29 -4.02 -9.42 5.09
C GLY A 29 -3.17 -10.61 4.66
N PHE A 30 -3.81 -11.67 4.19
CA PHE A 30 -3.12 -12.86 3.65
C PHE A 30 -2.48 -12.61 2.28
N SER A 31 -2.83 -11.51 1.63
CA SER A 31 -2.33 -11.09 0.32
C SER A 31 -2.47 -9.58 0.14
N PRO A 32 -1.84 -8.98 -0.88
CA PRO A 32 -2.07 -7.58 -1.24
C PRO A 32 -3.53 -7.28 -1.58
N ALA A 33 -4.25 -8.22 -2.21
CA ALA A 33 -5.66 -8.05 -2.54
C ALA A 33 -6.56 -8.03 -1.29
N ASP A 34 -6.27 -8.89 -0.31
CA ASP A 34 -6.97 -8.88 0.98
C ASP A 34 -6.66 -7.60 1.78
N ALA A 35 -5.42 -7.12 1.73
CA ALA A 35 -5.05 -5.84 2.33
C ALA A 35 -5.72 -4.65 1.63
N PHE A 36 -5.87 -4.69 0.30
CA PHE A 36 -6.64 -3.72 -0.47
C PHE A 36 -8.11 -3.69 -0.01
N ASP A 37 -8.77 -4.84 0.10
CA ASP A 37 -10.18 -4.92 0.51
C ASP A 37 -10.37 -4.35 1.92
N LYS A 38 -9.49 -4.74 2.86
CA LYS A 38 -9.50 -4.23 4.24
C LYS A 38 -9.23 -2.72 4.32
N CYS A 39 -8.20 -2.23 3.61
CA CYS A 39 -7.85 -0.82 3.60
C CYS A 39 -8.91 0.05 2.90
N SER A 40 -9.59 -0.49 1.89
CA SER A 40 -10.69 0.20 1.21
C SER A 40 -11.90 0.36 2.13
N ALA A 41 -12.22 -0.67 2.92
CA ALA A 41 -13.33 -0.65 3.87
C ALA A 41 -13.07 0.20 5.12
N ASP A 42 -11.82 0.36 5.55
CA ASP A 42 -11.46 1.17 6.72
C ASP A 42 -11.23 2.64 6.35
N PRO A 43 -12.03 3.59 6.88
CA PRO A 43 -11.83 5.02 6.62
C PRO A 43 -10.54 5.57 7.23
N ASN A 44 -9.95 4.90 8.24
CA ASN A 44 -8.69 5.31 8.84
C ASN A 44 -7.47 4.76 8.09
N CYS A 45 -7.66 3.80 7.19
CA CYS A 45 -6.55 3.27 6.41
C CYS A 45 -6.11 4.25 5.32
N MET A 46 -4.81 4.53 5.30
CA MET A 46 -4.17 5.45 4.35
C MET A 46 -3.31 4.72 3.32
N GLY A 47 -3.01 3.44 3.53
CA GLY A 47 -2.29 2.65 2.55
C GLY A 47 -2.01 1.21 2.99
N PHE A 48 -1.44 0.43 2.09
CA PHE A 48 -1.00 -0.93 2.34
C PHE A 48 0.23 -1.29 1.50
N ASN A 49 0.91 -2.39 1.81
CA ASN A 49 2.06 -2.86 1.03
C ASN A 49 1.84 -4.27 0.43
N SER A 50 2.74 -4.68 -0.46
CA SER A 50 2.70 -5.99 -1.12
C SER A 50 2.93 -7.20 -0.21
N ASN A 51 3.24 -7.00 1.07
CA ASN A 51 3.25 -8.05 2.10
C ASN A 51 1.90 -8.17 2.84
N GLY A 52 0.91 -7.37 2.46
CA GLY A 52 -0.44 -7.39 3.02
C GLY A 52 -0.62 -6.52 4.27
N TRP A 53 0.37 -5.73 4.68
CA TRP A 53 0.22 -4.81 5.81
C TRP A 53 -0.59 -3.59 5.39
N TYR A 54 -1.65 -3.26 6.13
CA TYR A 54 -2.48 -2.06 5.90
C TYR A 54 -2.47 -1.15 7.13
N LYS A 55 -2.41 0.16 6.89
CA LYS A 55 -1.82 1.13 7.82
C LYS A 55 -2.61 2.42 7.92
N THR A 56 -2.56 3.09 9.07
CA THR A 56 -3.16 4.43 9.28
C THR A 56 -2.33 5.57 8.70
N SER A 57 -1.12 5.31 8.22
CA SER A 57 -0.28 6.26 7.51
C SER A 57 0.44 5.57 6.34
N SER A 58 0.80 6.35 5.32
CA SER A 58 1.69 5.92 4.23
C SER A 58 2.92 6.84 4.07
N THR A 59 3.09 7.79 4.98
CA THR A 59 4.16 8.79 4.96
C THR A 59 4.77 9.02 6.33
N PRO A 60 6.09 9.25 6.46
CA PRO A 60 7.10 9.19 5.40
C PRO A 60 7.33 7.74 4.94
N ASN A 61 7.62 7.57 3.66
CA ASN A 61 7.96 6.27 3.09
C ASN A 61 9.48 6.11 2.95
N LEU A 62 9.92 4.86 2.83
CA LEU A 62 11.32 4.48 2.75
C LEU A 62 11.52 3.50 1.58
N ALA A 63 12.67 3.61 0.93
CA ALA A 63 13.06 2.66 -0.10
C ALA A 63 13.12 1.24 0.48
N SER A 64 12.44 0.31 -0.17
CA SER A 64 12.35 -1.10 0.21
C SER A 64 12.26 -1.97 -1.04
N THR A 65 13.42 -2.43 -1.52
CA THR A 65 13.53 -3.18 -2.77
C THR A 65 12.62 -4.41 -2.76
N GLY A 66 11.79 -4.53 -3.80
CA GLY A 66 10.87 -5.63 -4.00
C GLY A 66 9.52 -5.48 -3.28
N LEU A 67 9.27 -4.37 -2.59
CA LEU A 67 7.94 -4.05 -2.06
C LEU A 67 7.23 -3.01 -2.92
N CYS A 68 5.91 -3.14 -2.98
CA CYS A 68 5.03 -2.14 -3.56
C CYS A 68 4.28 -1.46 -2.41
N LEU A 69 4.36 -0.14 -2.32
CA LEU A 69 3.52 0.66 -1.45
C LEU A 69 2.31 1.18 -2.23
N TYR A 70 1.12 0.98 -1.69
CA TYR A 70 -0.15 1.44 -2.24
C TYR A 70 -0.74 2.49 -1.31
N GLU A 71 -0.79 3.74 -1.76
CA GLU A 71 -1.27 4.87 -0.99
C GLU A 71 -2.68 5.24 -1.42
N LYS A 72 -3.61 5.33 -0.46
CA LYS A 72 -5.01 5.64 -0.76
C LYS A 72 -5.07 7.02 -1.40
N THR A 73 -5.67 7.10 -2.58
CA THR A 73 -5.88 8.38 -3.26
C THR A 73 -6.90 9.15 -2.44
N GLN A 74 -6.44 10.13 -1.66
CA GLN A 74 -7.34 11.02 -0.93
C GLN A 74 -8.27 11.69 -1.96
N ALA A 75 -9.59 11.55 -1.78
CA ALA A 75 -10.57 12.24 -2.60
C ALA A 75 -10.39 13.76 -2.40
N GLY A 76 -9.56 14.38 -3.25
CA GLY A 76 -9.19 15.79 -3.14
C GLY A 76 -7.68 16.09 -3.23
N LYS A 77 -6.79 15.09 -3.25
CA LYS A 77 -5.38 15.33 -3.59
C LYS A 77 -5.23 15.37 -5.11
N LEU A 78 -5.68 16.49 -5.69
CA LEU A 78 -5.25 16.88 -7.04
C LEU A 78 -3.71 16.86 -7.04
N VAL A 79 -3.17 16.04 -7.93
CA VAL A 79 -1.76 16.14 -8.36
C VAL A 79 -1.49 17.51 -8.97
#